data_AF-A0A1V9AAS9-F1
#
_entry.id   AF-A0A1V9AAS9-F1
#
_cell.length_a   1.000
_cell.length_b   1.000
_cell.length_c   1.000
_cell.angle_alpha   90.00
_cell.angle_beta   90.00
_cell.angle_gamma   90.00
#
_symmetry.space_group_name_H-M   'P 1'
#
loop_
_entity.id
_entity.type
_entity.pdbx_description
1 polymer ?
#
loop_
_entity_poly.entity_id
_entity_poly.type
_entity_poly.pdbx_seq_one_letter_code
_entity_poly.pdbx_strand_id
1 'polypeptide(L)'
;MAGRDLFVTPLQESVHRRLDEITHSRHTTSPGIRDELDGLSVALLAGALRTVLAEHRPEPSGHCTLCHGRRRPFARRRGPLPCRAYLAAQVALVPDEPPAPGPRRPAPAHRVRERTPYFLS
;
A
#
# COMPACT_ATOMS: atom_id res chain seq x y z
N MET A 1 19.24 22.58 0.93
CA MET A 1 18.09 21.67 0.73
C MET A 1 17.38 21.45 2.06
N ALA A 2 16.78 22.49 2.66
CA ALA A 2 16.17 22.41 4.01
C ALA A 2 14.72 22.96 4.07
N GLY A 3 14.21 23.53 2.97
CA GLY A 3 12.90 24.21 2.96
C GLY A 3 11.69 23.29 2.70
N ARG A 4 11.89 22.06 2.22
CA ARG A 4 10.78 21.13 1.97
C ARG A 4 10.35 20.36 3.23
N ASP A 5 11.29 20.07 4.12
CA ASP A 5 11.02 19.27 5.31
C ASP A 5 10.18 20.04 6.33
N LEU A 6 10.36 21.36 6.45
CA LEU A 6 9.65 22.22 7.41
C LEU A 6 8.12 22.27 7.22
N PHE A 7 7.62 22.02 6.01
CA PHE A 7 6.17 22.05 5.72
C PHE A 7 5.57 20.65 5.60
N VAL A 8 6.38 19.66 5.20
CA VAL A 8 5.93 18.27 5.07
C VAL A 8 5.75 17.63 6.45
N THR A 9 6.64 17.91 7.41
CA THR A 9 6.55 17.30 8.74
C THR A 9 5.33 17.77 9.54
N PRO A 10 4.94 19.06 9.57
CA PRO A 10 3.75 19.48 10.35
C PRO A 10 2.45 19.07 9.68
N LEU A 11 2.40 19.06 8.34
CA LEU A 11 1.22 18.56 7.62
C LEU A 11 1.02 17.08 7.90
N GLN A 12 2.08 16.29 7.79
CA GLN A 12 2.05 14.86 8.05
C GLN A 12 1.58 14.57 9.48
N GLU A 13 2.19 15.22 10.48
CA GLU A 13 1.81 15.08 11.88
C GLU A 13 0.34 15.44 12.13
N SER A 14 -0.13 16.54 11.54
CA SER A 14 -1.52 16.96 11.68
C SER A 14 -2.50 15.96 11.08
N VAL A 15 -2.18 15.36 9.93
CA VAL A 15 -3.00 14.33 9.30
C VAL A 15 -3.03 13.07 10.17
N HIS A 16 -1.88 12.61 10.66
CA HIS A 16 -1.81 11.43 11.53
C HIS A 16 -2.61 11.61 12.81
N ARG A 17 -2.42 12.74 13.52
CA ARG A 17 -3.21 13.08 14.71
C ARG A 17 -4.71 13.06 14.43
N ARG A 18 -5.15 13.60 13.28
CA ARG A 18 -6.58 13.59 12.93
C ARG A 18 -7.12 12.19 12.68
N LEU A 19 -6.33 11.33 12.04
CA LEU A 19 -6.70 9.91 11.84
C LEU A 19 -6.79 9.17 13.19
N ASP A 20 -5.88 9.47 14.11
CA ASP A 20 -5.92 8.91 15.47
C ASP A 20 -7.17 9.39 16.21
N GLU A 21 -7.50 10.68 16.17
CA GLU A 21 -8.73 11.23 16.77
C GLU A 21 -9.98 10.53 16.25
N ILE A 22 -10.12 10.36 14.92
CA ILE A 22 -11.27 9.68 14.30
C ILE A 22 -11.36 8.23 14.77
N THR A 23 -10.21 7.56 14.96
CA THR A 23 -10.17 6.18 15.47
C THR A 23 -10.57 6.11 16.94
N HIS A 24 -10.10 7.06 17.76
CA HIS A 24 -10.37 7.11 19.19
C HIS A 24 -11.80 7.56 19.53
N SER A 25 -12.41 8.46 18.74
CA SER A 25 -13.77 8.97 18.98
C SER A 25 -14.85 7.90 18.89
N ARG A 26 -14.57 6.79 18.19
CA ARG A 26 -15.46 5.61 18.11
C ARG A 26 -15.60 4.89 19.46
N HIS A 27 -14.60 5.03 20.34
CA HIS A 27 -14.58 4.34 21.63
C HIS A 27 -15.19 5.15 22.78
N THR A 28 -15.28 6.49 22.65
CA THR A 28 -15.65 7.40 23.74
C THR A 28 -17.04 8.01 23.62
N THR A 29 -17.68 7.92 22.45
CA THR A 29 -18.96 8.59 22.17
C THR A 29 -20.17 7.73 22.57
N SER A 30 -21.30 8.36 22.88
CA SER A 30 -22.58 7.65 23.15
C SER A 30 -23.08 6.91 21.90
N PRO A 31 -23.65 5.69 22.02
CA PRO A 31 -24.02 4.84 20.88
C PRO A 31 -24.90 5.53 19.82
N GLY A 32 -25.85 6.38 20.21
CA GLY A 32 -26.74 7.05 19.25
C GLY A 32 -26.05 8.11 18.37
N ILE A 33 -25.04 8.80 18.90
CA ILE A 33 -24.25 9.79 18.12
C ILE A 33 -23.12 9.10 17.36
N ARG A 34 -22.69 7.91 17.81
CA ARG A 34 -21.64 7.12 17.16
C ARG A 34 -22.01 6.70 15.75
N ASP A 35 -23.23 6.22 15.51
CA ASP A 35 -23.59 5.68 14.20
C ASP A 35 -23.62 6.76 13.10
N GLU A 36 -24.13 7.95 13.43
CA GLU A 36 -24.17 9.08 12.49
C GLU A 36 -22.77 9.65 12.24
N LEU A 37 -21.97 9.79 13.30
CA LEU A 37 -20.58 10.24 13.20
C LEU A 37 -19.70 9.25 12.43
N ASP A 38 -19.92 7.95 12.64
CA ASP A 38 -19.22 6.88 11.92
C ASP A 38 -19.57 6.90 10.43
N GLY A 39 -20.86 7.05 10.08
CA GLY A 39 -21.29 7.15 8.69
C GLY A 39 -20.65 8.33 7.95
N LEU A 40 -20.65 9.51 8.57
CA LEU A 40 -20.02 10.71 8.02
C LEU A 40 -18.50 10.56 7.90
N SER A 41 -17.85 10.02 8.94
CA SER A 41 -16.39 9.82 8.95
C SER A 41 -15.94 8.83 7.88
N VAL A 42 -16.68 7.73 7.71
CA VAL A 42 -16.41 6.74 6.65
C VAL A 42 -16.59 7.35 5.27
N ALA A 43 -17.65 8.13 5.04
CA ALA A 43 -17.88 8.79 3.76
C ALA A 43 -16.75 9.76 3.39
N LEU A 44 -16.28 10.57 4.35
CA LEU A 44 -15.16 11.50 4.17
C LEU A 44 -13.85 10.76 3.88
N LEU A 45 -13.52 9.73 4.65
CA LEU A 45 -12.32 8.91 4.44
C LEU A 45 -12.34 8.19 3.09
N ALA A 46 -13.49 7.64 2.70
CA ALA A 46 -13.67 7.03 1.38
C ALA A 46 -13.50 8.06 0.25
N GLY A 47 -14.00 9.28 0.43
CA GLY A 47 -13.78 10.39 -0.50
C GLY A 47 -12.30 10.75 -0.64
N ALA A 48 -11.61 10.95 0.47
CA ALA A 48 -10.17 11.25 0.49
C ALA A 48 -9.35 10.13 -0.18
N LEU A 49 -9.65 8.86 0.12
CA LEU A 49 -8.99 7.72 -0.50
C LEU A 49 -9.23 7.67 -2.02
N ARG A 50 -10.46 7.90 -2.49
CA ARG A 50 -10.76 7.95 -3.93
C ARG A 50 -9.96 9.04 -4.63
N THR A 51 -9.83 10.22 -4.03
CA THR A 51 -9.03 11.32 -4.59
C THR A 51 -7.57 10.91 -4.71
N VAL A 52 -6.97 10.36 -3.65
CA VAL A 52 -5.57 9.87 -3.68
C VAL A 52 -5.38 8.79 -4.74
N LEU A 53 -6.27 7.79 -4.80
CA LEU A 53 -6.18 6.72 -5.79
C LEU A 53 -6.38 7.22 -7.23
N ALA A 54 -7.19 8.27 -7.43
CA ALA A 54 -7.39 8.90 -8.74
C ALA A 54 -6.12 9.61 -9.26
N GLU A 55 -5.25 10.10 -8.37
CA GLU A 55 -3.96 10.68 -8.77
C GLU A 55 -2.99 9.61 -9.32
N HIS A 56 -3.10 8.38 -8.83
CA HIS A 56 -2.19 7.30 -9.18
C HIS A 56 -2.41 6.67 -10.56
N ARG A 57 -3.60 6.86 -11.18
CA ARG A 57 -4.01 6.38 -12.52
C ARG A 57 -3.20 5.17 -13.04
N PRO A 58 -3.39 3.97 -12.47
CA PRO A 58 -2.59 2.81 -12.85
C PRO A 58 -2.85 2.43 -14.32
N GLU A 59 -1.78 2.11 -15.04
CA GLU A 59 -1.84 1.54 -16.38
C GLU A 59 -2.50 0.14 -16.37
N PRO A 60 -2.89 -0.41 -17.53
CA PRO A 60 -3.41 -1.79 -17.63
C PRO A 60 -2.49 -2.85 -17.04
N SER A 61 -1.18 -2.55 -16.97
CA SER A 61 -0.17 -3.40 -16.34
C SER A 61 -0.21 -3.37 -14.79
N GLY A 62 -1.04 -2.51 -14.19
CA GLY A 62 -1.15 -2.28 -12.74
C GLY A 62 -0.12 -1.30 -12.18
N HIS A 63 0.66 -0.62 -13.01
CA HIS A 63 1.78 0.23 -12.60
C HIS A 63 1.42 1.72 -12.63
N CYS A 64 2.09 2.50 -11.79
CA CYS A 64 1.82 3.92 -11.56
C CYS A 64 3.13 4.73 -11.67
N THR A 65 3.14 5.82 -12.43
CA THR A 65 4.33 6.68 -12.61
C THR A 65 4.68 7.46 -11.34
N LEU A 66 3.73 7.74 -10.45
CA LEU A 66 4.03 8.37 -9.15
C LEU A 66 4.84 7.42 -8.24
N CYS A 67 4.54 6.12 -8.32
CA CYS A 67 5.14 5.05 -7.53
C CYS A 67 6.51 4.62 -8.07
N HIS A 68 6.70 4.75 -9.40
CA HIS A 68 7.85 4.20 -10.12
C HIS A 68 8.66 5.22 -10.94
N GLY A 69 8.22 6.47 -11.05
CA GLY A 69 8.80 7.49 -11.94
C GLY A 69 10.16 8.05 -11.52
N ARG A 70 10.67 7.66 -10.34
CA ARG A 70 12.02 8.01 -9.85
C ARG A 70 12.83 6.78 -9.47
N ARG A 71 12.85 5.73 -10.30
CA ARG A 71 13.79 4.63 -10.06
C ARG A 71 15.22 5.16 -10.25
N ARG A 72 15.96 5.30 -9.14
CA ARG A 72 17.42 5.51 -9.15
C ARG A 72 18.07 4.37 -9.94
N PRO A 73 19.07 4.63 -10.80
CA PRO A 73 19.67 3.62 -11.69
C PRO A 73 20.29 2.41 -10.97
N PHE A 74 20.53 2.51 -9.65
CA PHE A 74 21.19 1.46 -8.86
C PHE A 74 20.27 0.68 -7.92
N ALA A 75 18.97 0.97 -7.88
CA ALA A 75 18.04 0.15 -7.11
C ALA A 75 17.79 -1.16 -7.88
N ARG A 76 18.43 -2.24 -7.41
CA ARG A 76 18.27 -3.62 -7.90
C ARG A 76 16.85 -3.84 -8.40
N ARG A 77 16.73 -4.41 -9.61
CA ARG A 77 15.50 -4.77 -10.32
C ARG A 77 14.52 -5.54 -9.42
N ARG A 78 13.82 -4.85 -8.51
CA ARG A 78 12.59 -5.35 -7.93
C ARG A 78 11.63 -5.41 -9.11
N GLY A 79 11.06 -6.59 -9.34
CA GLY A 79 10.19 -6.90 -10.48
C GLY A 79 9.03 -5.91 -10.65
N PRO A 80 8.20 -6.11 -11.67
CA PRO A 80 6.98 -5.31 -11.84
C PRO A 80 6.13 -5.45 -10.58
N LEU A 81 6.15 -4.42 -9.73
CA LEU A 81 5.36 -4.37 -8.51
C LEU A 81 4.14 -3.51 -8.85
N PRO A 82 2.93 -3.91 -8.45
CA PRO A 82 1.73 -3.12 -8.68
C PRO A 82 1.81 -1.77 -7.97
N CYS A 83 0.94 -0.85 -8.37
CA CYS A 83 0.79 0.46 -7.76
C CYS A 83 0.65 0.34 -6.24
N ARG A 84 1.59 0.94 -5.49
CA ARG A 84 1.64 0.81 -4.02
C ARG A 84 0.38 1.33 -3.32
N ALA A 85 -0.21 2.42 -3.82
CA ALA A 85 -1.42 3.00 -3.21
C ALA A 85 -2.63 2.06 -3.35
N TYR A 86 -2.85 1.50 -4.55
CA TYR A 86 -3.92 0.52 -4.78
C TYR A 86 -3.68 -0.78 -4.01
N LEU A 87 -2.43 -1.24 -3.92
CA LEU A 87 -2.09 -2.41 -3.11
C LEU A 87 -2.37 -2.18 -1.62
N ALA A 88 -2.01 -1.02 -1.08
CA ALA A 88 -2.30 -0.67 0.31
C ALA A 88 -3.82 -0.56 0.56
N ALA A 89 -4.56 0.03 -0.37
CA ALA A 89 -6.02 0.08 -0.31
C ALA A 89 -6.66 -1.32 -0.35
N GLN A 90 -6.16 -2.21 -1.21
CA GLN A 90 -6.62 -3.61 -1.27
C GLN A 90 -6.46 -4.30 0.09
N VAL A 91 -5.27 -4.22 0.70
CA VAL A 91 -4.98 -4.85 1.99
C VAL A 91 -5.84 -4.25 3.11
N ALA A 92 -6.09 -2.94 3.08
CA ALA A 92 -6.86 -2.25 4.12
C ALA A 92 -8.38 -2.45 4.00
N LEU A 93 -8.92 -2.56 2.78
CA LEU A 93 -10.36 -2.64 2.53
C LEU A 93 -10.88 -4.06 2.33
N VAL A 94 -10.02 -4.97 1.87
CA VAL A 94 -10.37 -6.38 1.65
C VAL A 94 -9.60 -7.20 2.68
N PRO A 95 -10.17 -7.42 3.89
CA PRO A 95 -9.61 -8.39 4.82
C PRO A 95 -9.51 -9.75 4.10
N ASP A 96 -8.44 -10.51 4.37
CA ASP A 96 -8.12 -11.79 3.72
C ASP A 96 -9.36 -12.70 3.61
N GLU A 97 -10.08 -12.59 2.50
CA GLU A 97 -10.88 -13.70 2.01
C GLU A 97 -9.86 -14.73 1.53
N PRO A 98 -9.96 -16.01 1.96
CA PRO A 98 -9.04 -17.03 1.48
C PRO A 98 -9.04 -16.99 -0.05
N PRO A 99 -7.87 -16.88 -0.68
CA PRO A 99 -7.81 -16.69 -2.12
C PRO A 99 -8.57 -17.84 -2.78
N ALA A 100 -9.66 -17.51 -3.48
CA ALA A 100 -10.28 -18.44 -4.41
C ALA A 100 -9.15 -19.03 -5.28
N PRO A 101 -9.13 -20.34 -5.55
CA PRO A 101 -8.00 -21.00 -6.19
C PRO A 101 -7.79 -20.46 -7.61
N GLY A 102 -7.00 -19.40 -7.72
CA GLY A 102 -6.52 -18.87 -8.98
C GLY A 102 -5.56 -19.87 -9.62
N PRO A 103 -5.46 -19.87 -10.96
CA PRO A 103 -4.59 -20.81 -11.66
C PRO A 103 -3.15 -20.62 -11.21
N ARG A 104 -2.62 -21.64 -10.52
CA ARG A 104 -1.23 -21.71 -10.05
C ARG A 104 -0.31 -21.50 -11.25
N ARG A 105 0.34 -20.34 -11.31
CA ARG A 105 1.45 -20.11 -12.23
C ARG A 105 2.58 -21.07 -11.83
N PRO A 106 3.07 -21.95 -12.73
CA PRO A 106 4.08 -22.91 -12.37
C PRO A 106 5.35 -22.19 -11.90
N ALA A 107 5.82 -22.55 -10.70
CA ALA A 107 7.04 -22.01 -10.14
C ALA A 107 8.23 -22.35 -11.05
N PRO A 108 9.19 -21.44 -11.26
CA PRO A 108 10.39 -21.75 -12.02
C PRO A 108 11.18 -22.82 -11.29
N ALA A 109 11.38 -23.97 -11.95
CA ALA A 109 12.20 -25.06 -11.44
C ALA A 109 13.63 -24.55 -11.21
N HIS A 110 14.01 -24.46 -9.93
CA HIS A 110 15.36 -24.11 -9.53
C HIS A 110 16.26 -25.32 -9.86
N ARG A 111 16.90 -25.32 -11.03
CA ARG A 111 17.90 -26.34 -11.39
C ARG A 111 19.06 -26.23 -10.40
N VAL A 112 19.10 -27.15 -9.45
CA VAL A 112 20.26 -27.42 -8.61
C VAL A 112 21.39 -27.83 -9.55
N ARG A 113 22.38 -26.94 -9.70
CA ARG A 113 23.62 -27.22 -10.42
C ARG A 113 24.46 -28.13 -9.53
N GLU A 114 24.42 -29.42 -9.80
CA GLU A 114 25.29 -30.41 -9.17
C GLU A 114 26.76 -29.99 -9.34
N ARG A 115 27.45 -29.78 -8.22
CA ARG A 115 28.90 -29.60 -8.16
C ARG A 115 29.51 -31.00 -8.10
N THR A 116 30.16 -31.41 -9.19
CA THR A 116 31.02 -32.59 -9.25
C THR A 116 32.20 -32.41 -8.29
N PRO A 117 32.46 -33.34 -7.34
CA PRO A 117 33.68 -33.30 -6.54
C PRO A 117 34.81 -33.96 -7.35
N TYR A 118 35.89 -33.21 -7.58
CA TYR A 118 37.14 -33.77 -8.09
C TYR A 118 37.82 -34.54 -6.96
N PHE A 119 38.03 -35.85 -7.15
CA PHE A 119 38.94 -36.63 -6.32
C PHE A 119 40.39 -36.24 -6.67
N LEU A 120 41.17 -35.80 -5.68
CA LEU A 120 42.62 -35.71 -5.77
C LEU A 120 43.21 -37.03 -5.29
N SER A 121 43.99 -37.67 -6.17
CA SER A 121 44.93 -38.75 -5.86
C SER A 121 46.21 -38.20 -5.24
#